data_AF-A0A562NME3-F1
#
_entry.id   AF-A0A562NME3-F1
#
_cell.length_a   1.000
_cell.length_b   1.000
_cell.length_c   1.000
_cell.angle_alpha   90.00
_cell.angle_beta   90.00
_cell.angle_gamma   90.00
#
_symmetry.space_group_name_H-M   'P 1'
#
loop_
_entity.id
_entity.type
_entity.pdbx_description
1 polymer ?
#
loop_
_entity_poly.entity_id
_entity_poly.type
_entity_poly.pdbx_seq_one_letter_code
_entity_poly.pdbx_strand_id
1 'polypeptide(L)' 'MPARISKNMMEQQKRLPAEVREIPWKGQVRLHQRYRAMMARGKKSTVVATAIAREMLGFVWASGCYVQPSHA' A
#
# COMPACT_ATOMS: atom_id res chain seq x y z
N MET A 1 4.63 -1.69 15.54
CA MET A 1 5.65 -0.71 15.10
C MET A 1 4.94 0.42 14.39
N PRO A 2 5.25 1.69 14.71
CA PRO A 2 4.68 2.82 13.99
C PRO A 2 5.17 2.79 12.54
N ALA A 3 4.27 2.99 11.58
CA ALA A 3 4.63 3.09 10.18
C ALA A 3 5.45 4.37 9.97
N ARG A 4 6.63 4.25 9.33
CA ARG A 4 7.54 5.37 9.07
C ARG A 4 7.66 5.58 7.58
N ILE A 5 7.50 6.83 7.14
CA ILE A 5 7.73 7.26 5.76
C ILE A 5 9.15 7.81 5.68
N SER A 6 9.90 7.49 4.63
CA SER A 6 11.22 8.09 4.41
C SER A 6 11.08 9.56 4.02
N LYS A 7 12.09 10.40 4.32
CA LYS A 7 12.05 11.83 3.99
C LYS A 7 11.76 12.07 2.51
N ASN A 8 12.43 11.34 1.62
CA ASN A 8 12.21 11.46 0.17
C ASN A 8 10.76 11.14 -0.23
N MET A 9 10.16 10.11 0.36
CA MET A 9 8.79 9.73 0.05
C MET A 9 7.78 10.74 0.60
N MET A 10 8.06 11.39 1.75
CA MET A 10 7.24 12.50 2.22
C MET A 10 7.29 13.70 1.27
N GLU A 11 8.48 14.07 0.78
CA GLU A 11 8.62 15.19 -0.18
C GLU A 11 7.91 14.91 -1.50
N GLN A 12 7.96 13.67 -1.99
CA GLN A 12 7.19 13.26 -3.16
C GLN A 12 5.69 13.35 -2.88
N GLN A 13 5.23 12.79 -1.74
CA GLN A 13 3.83 12.83 -1.36
C GLN A 13 3.29 14.24 -1.29
N LYS A 14 4.03 15.24 -0.78
CA LYS A 14 3.60 16.65 -0.70
C LYS A 14 3.04 17.23 -2.01
N ARG A 15 3.41 16.67 -3.16
CA ARG A 15 2.95 17.11 -4.50
C ARG A 15 1.67 16.43 -4.98
N LEU A 16 1.21 15.36 -4.32
CA LEU A 16 0.00 14.61 -4.71
C LEU A 16 -1.24 15.08 -3.94
N PRO A 17 -2.46 14.95 -4.49
CA PRO A 17 -3.71 15.14 -3.73
C PRO A 17 -3.78 14.23 -2.50
N ALA A 18 -4.47 14.66 -1.44
CA ALA A 18 -4.53 13.93 -0.17
C ALA A 18 -5.15 12.54 -0.34
N GLU A 19 -6.14 12.41 -1.21
CA GLU A 19 -6.87 11.19 -1.54
C GLU A 19 -5.93 10.12 -2.10
N VAL A 20 -4.98 10.53 -2.93
CA VAL A 20 -3.98 9.64 -3.54
C VAL A 20 -2.91 9.21 -2.53
N ARG A 21 -2.72 9.96 -1.42
CA ARG A 21 -1.78 9.58 -0.35
C ARG A 21 -2.39 8.61 0.65
N GLU A 22 -3.66 8.82 1.00
CA GLU A 22 -4.35 8.08 2.06
C GLU A 22 -4.61 6.60 1.69
N ILE A 23 -4.96 6.32 0.44
CA ILE A 23 -5.28 4.96 -0.02
C ILE A 23 -4.06 4.02 0.05
N PRO A 24 -2.89 4.37 -0.53
CA PRO A 24 -1.68 3.57 -0.38
C PRO A 24 -1.24 3.44 1.07
N TRP A 25 -1.40 4.49 1.89
CA TRP A 25 -0.98 4.46 3.29
C TRP A 25 -1.79 3.47 4.12
N LYS A 26 -3.12 3.53 4.02
CA LYS A 26 -4.03 2.56 4.66
C LYS A 26 -3.76 1.14 4.18
N GLY A 27 -3.49 0.98 2.88
CA GLY A 27 -3.07 -0.29 2.29
C GLY A 27 -1.79 -0.82 2.91
N GLN A 28 -0.71 -0.03 2.93
CA GLN A 28 0.60 -0.42 3.44
C GLN A 28 0.54 -0.89 4.91
N VAL A 29 -0.15 -0.14 5.78
CA VAL A 29 -0.26 -0.48 7.21
C VAL A 29 -0.98 -1.83 7.38
N ARG A 30 -2.10 -2.03 6.68
CA ARG A 30 -2.87 -3.28 6.71
C ARG A 30 -2.05 -4.46 6.17
N LEU A 31 -1.39 -4.29 5.03
CA LEU A 31 -0.59 -5.33 4.38
C LEU A 31 0.62 -5.74 5.23
N HIS A 32 1.28 -4.77 5.89
CA HIS A 32 2.39 -5.08 6.78
C HIS A 32 1.95 -5.91 7.99
N GLN A 33 0.81 -5.58 8.60
CA GLN A 33 0.23 -6.37 9.68
C GLN A 33 -0.14 -7.79 9.21
N ARG A 34 -0.77 -7.91 8.03
CA ARG A 34 -1.13 -9.21 7.45
C ARG A 34 0.07 -10.07 7.10
N TYR A 35 1.13 -9.46 6.55
CA TYR A 35 2.40 -10.12 6.27
C TYR A 35 2.96 -10.72 7.57
N ARG A 36 3.06 -9.92 8.63
CA ARG A 36 3.57 -10.39 9.93
C ARG A 36 2.71 -11.51 10.52
N ALA A 37 1.39 -11.39 10.48
CA ALA A 37 0.49 -12.44 10.97
C ALA A 37 0.65 -13.75 10.18
N MET A 38 0.85 -13.66 8.87
CA MET A 38 1.02 -14.84 8.03
C MET A 38 2.40 -15.49 8.18
N MET A 39 3.45 -14.69 8.34
CA MET A 39 4.80 -15.15 8.66
C MET A 39 4.85 -15.81 10.05
N ALA A 40 4.18 -15.24 11.06
CA ALA A 40 4.10 -15.82 12.40
C ALA A 40 3.40 -17.19 12.43
N ARG A 41 2.54 -17.49 11.45
CA ARG A 41 1.91 -18.80 11.26
C ARG A 41 2.81 -19.82 10.55
N GLY A 42 4.06 -19.49 10.25
CA GLY A 42 5.03 -20.40 9.62
C GLY A 42 4.78 -20.66 8.13
N LYS A 43 4.00 -19.82 7.44
CA LYS A 43 3.78 -20.00 6.00
C LYS A 43 5.06 -19.71 5.20
N LYS A 44 5.24 -20.40 4.07
CA LYS A 44 6.33 -20.14 3.11
C LYS A 44 6.32 -18.66 2.70
N SER A 45 7.46 -18.00 2.79
CA SER A 45 7.63 -16.57 2.49
C SER A 45 7.11 -16.20 1.10
N THR A 46 7.33 -17.05 0.09
CA THR A 46 6.83 -16.85 -1.28
C THR A 46 5.30 -16.79 -1.31
N VAL A 47 4.61 -17.69 -0.61
CA VAL A 47 3.14 -17.71 -0.55
C VAL A 47 2.61 -16.44 0.12
N VAL A 48 3.27 -16.01 1.21
CA VAL A 48 2.92 -14.77 1.89
C VAL A 48 3.12 -13.57 0.97
N ALA A 49 4.27 -13.47 0.31
CA ALA A 49 4.59 -12.38 -0.60
C ALA A 49 3.60 -12.31 -1.77
N THR A 50 3.24 -13.44 -2.39
CA THR A 50 2.26 -13.48 -3.48
C THR A 50 0.86 -13.07 -3.00
N ALA A 51 0.42 -13.51 -1.82
CA ALA A 51 -0.88 -13.10 -1.27
C ALA A 51 -0.92 -11.57 -1.01
N ILE A 52 0.14 -11.03 -0.40
CA ILE A 52 0.26 -9.59 -0.13
C ILE A 52 0.33 -8.78 -1.43
N ALA A 53 1.07 -9.24 -2.44
CA ALA A 53 1.17 -8.56 -3.73
C ALA A 53 -0.19 -8.48 -4.45
N ARG A 54 -1.00 -9.55 -4.39
CA ARG A 54 -2.37 -9.53 -4.95
C ARG A 54 -3.27 -8.50 -4.26
N GLU A 55 -3.19 -8.40 -2.93
CA GLU A 55 -3.94 -7.38 -2.21
C GLU A 55 -3.42 -5.96 -2.49
N MET A 56 -2.10 -5.80 -2.65
CA MET A 56 -1.46 -4.53 -2.99
C MET A 56 -1.94 -3.98 -4.33
N LEU A 57 -2.16 -4.85 -5.32
CA LEU A 57 -2.63 -4.45 -6.65
C LEU A 57 -3.98 -3.72 -6.60
N GLY A 58 -4.88 -4.09 -5.69
CA GLY A 58 -6.16 -3.41 -5.49
C GLY A 58 -5.99 -1.96 -5.02
N PHE A 59 -5.03 -1.68 -4.14
CA PHE A 59 -4.73 -0.32 -3.69
C PHE A 59 -4.08 0.52 -4.78
N VAL A 60 -3.22 -0.09 -5.61
CA VAL A 60 -2.61 0.57 -6.78
C VAL A 60 -3.68 0.96 -7.80
N TRP A 61 -4.58 0.03 -8.14
CA TRP A 61 -5.70 0.27 -9.04
C TRP A 61 -6.60 1.41 -8.52
N ALA A 62 -7.04 1.30 -7.24
CA ALA A 62 -7.87 2.33 -6.63
C ALA A 62 -7.20 3.71 -6.71
N SER A 63 -5.91 3.82 -6.40
CA SER A 63 -5.16 5.07 -6.51
C SER A 63 -5.09 5.60 -7.95
N GLY A 64 -4.93 4.71 -8.94
CA GLY A 64 -4.94 5.06 -10.36
C GLY A 64 -6.27 5.66 -10.82
N CYS A 65 -7.39 5.14 -10.34
CA CYS A 65 -8.72 5.70 -10.63
C CYS A 65 -8.91 7.13 -10.09
N TYR A 66 -8.19 7.55 -9.05
CA TYR A 66 -8.23 8.93 -8.55
C TYR A 66 -7.30 9.89 -9.31
N VAL A 67 -6.23 9.36 -9.94
CA VAL A 67 -5.25 10.18 -10.68
C VAL A 67 -5.69 10.42 -12.12
N GLN A 68 -6.44 9.49 -12.72
CA GLN A 68 -7.09 9.76 -14.00
C GLN A 68 -8.18 10.81 -13.80
N PRO A 69 -8.13 11.95 -14.51
CA PRO A 69 -9.31 12.80 -14.63
C PRO A 69 -10.41 11.92 -15.21
N SER A 70 -11.63 12.08 -14.72
CA SER A 70 -12.80 11.66 -15.48
C SER A 70 -12.80 12.43 -16.80
N HIS A 71 -12.11 11.92 -17.82
CA HIS A 71 -12.33 12.31 -19.19
C HIS A 71 -13.69 11.73 -19.59
N ALA A 72 -14.74 12.44 -19.17
CA ALA A 72 -16.09 12.34 -19.70
C ALA A 72 -16.43 13.69 -20.29
#